data_AF-A0A1V5SB30-F1
#
_entry.id   AF-A0A1V5SB30-F1
#
_cell.length_a   1.000
_cell.length_b   1.000
_cell.length_c   1.000
_cell.angle_alpha   90.00
_cell.angle_beta   90.00
_cell.angle_gamma   90.00
#
_symmetry.space_group_name_H-M   'P 1'
#
loop_
_entity.id
_entity.type
_entity.pdbx_description
1 polymer ?
#
loop_
_entity_poly.entity_id
_entity_poly.type
_entity_poly.pdbx_seq_one_letter_code
_entity_poly.pdbx_strand_id
1 'polypeptide(L)'
;MRILAFDPGENTGWAYMDTSKPEYFEAGTVVRKFEEIESLIAFYSPHIVVYEAFRLYPGKATSMAWNDFYPVQVIGIIKFLCEKSGIQYEEQAASIKAFSGGIDDRWVKYKAPDKTEHSKDAYLHLKYYLRATKTPH
;
A
#
# COMPACT_ATOMS: atom_id res chain seq x y z
N MET A 1 -2.82 -11.99 -11.60
CA MET A 1 -3.57 -10.94 -10.86
C MET A 1 -2.57 -9.89 -10.46
N ARG A 2 -2.82 -8.63 -10.82
CA ARG A 2 -1.94 -7.50 -10.53
C ARG A 2 -2.45 -6.79 -9.28
N ILE A 3 -1.58 -6.63 -8.30
CA ILE A 3 -1.91 -6.04 -7.00
C ILE A 3 -0.98 -4.86 -6.79
N LEU A 4 -1.53 -3.73 -6.38
CA LEU A 4 -0.78 -2.57 -5.95
C LEU A 4 -1.16 -2.26 -4.50
N ALA A 5 -0.19 -2.24 -3.62
CA ALA A 5 -0.38 -1.95 -2.20
C ALA A 5 0.16 -0.57 -1.86
N PHE A 6 -0.54 0.15 -0.99
CA PHE A 6 -0.10 1.42 -0.45
C PHE A 6 -0.08 1.40 1.08
N ASP A 7 0.94 2.04 1.67
CA ASP A 7 1.02 2.41 3.07
C ASP A 7 1.01 3.94 3.18
N PRO A 8 -0.16 4.59 3.32
CA PRO A 8 -0.26 6.04 3.37
C PRO A 8 0.26 6.59 4.71
N GLY A 9 1.48 7.15 4.68
CA GLY A 9 2.06 7.96 5.75
C GLY A 9 2.37 9.39 5.30
N GLU A 10 3.21 10.12 6.04
CA GLU A 10 3.78 11.38 5.54
C GLU A 10 4.51 11.18 4.21
N ASN A 11 5.19 10.04 4.07
CA ASN A 11 5.59 9.48 2.80
C ASN A 11 4.78 8.22 2.55
N THR A 12 4.33 8.00 1.32
CA THR A 12 3.48 6.84 0.99
C THR A 12 4.34 5.72 0.45
N GLY A 13 4.41 4.61 1.18
CA GLY A 13 5.01 3.39 0.69
C GLY A 13 4.13 2.75 -0.38
N TRP A 14 4.74 2.13 -1.38
CA TRP A 14 4.00 1.33 -2.37
C TRP A 14 4.73 0.03 -2.68
N ALA A 15 3.96 -0.98 -3.06
CA ALA A 15 4.47 -2.30 -3.41
C ALA A 15 3.58 -2.92 -4.50
N TYR A 16 4.19 -3.41 -5.58
CA TYR A 16 3.51 -3.98 -6.73
C TYR A 16 3.93 -5.44 -6.95
N MET A 17 2.97 -6.29 -7.31
CA MET A 17 3.24 -7.66 -7.73
C MET A 17 2.22 -8.15 -8.75
N ASP A 18 2.69 -8.89 -9.76
CA ASP A 18 1.84 -9.72 -10.61
C ASP A 18 1.95 -11.19 -10.19
N THR A 19 0.84 -11.79 -9.78
CA THR A 19 0.82 -13.19 -9.34
C THR A 19 1.13 -14.20 -10.45
N SER A 20 1.07 -13.80 -11.73
CA SER A 20 1.51 -14.63 -12.85
C SER A 20 3.04 -14.70 -12.97
N LYS A 21 3.73 -13.75 -12.34
CA LYS A 21 5.19 -13.58 -12.33
C LYS A 21 5.68 -13.26 -10.92
N PRO A 22 5.46 -14.16 -9.94
CA PRO A 22 5.64 -13.89 -8.51
C PRO A 22 7.10 -13.59 -8.08
N GLU A 23 8.06 -13.87 -8.96
CA GLU A 23 9.47 -13.51 -8.87
C GLU A 23 9.74 -12.03 -9.17
N TYR A 24 8.83 -11.38 -9.90
CA TYR A 24 8.90 -9.96 -10.22
C TYR A 24 8.09 -9.15 -9.21
N PHE A 25 8.79 -8.27 -8.52
CA PHE A 25 8.28 -7.42 -7.47
C PHE A 25 8.94 -6.05 -7.55
N GLU A 26 8.16 -5.00 -7.35
CA GLU A 26 8.63 -3.62 -7.31
C GLU A 26 8.05 -2.91 -6.09
N ALA A 27 8.82 -2.02 -5.48
CA ALA A 27 8.37 -1.22 -4.35
C ALA A 27 9.18 0.06 -4.25
N GLY A 28 8.57 1.06 -3.62
CA GLY A 28 9.20 2.37 -3.45
C GLY A 28 8.40 3.26 -2.53
N THR A 29 8.80 4.53 -2.50
CA THR A 29 8.17 5.53 -1.63
C THR A 29 7.85 6.77 -2.46
N VAL A 30 6.63 7.28 -2.34
CA VAL A 30 6.20 8.56 -2.91
C VAL A 30 6.28 9.63 -1.83
N VAL A 31 6.99 10.72 -2.11
CA VAL A 31 7.16 11.86 -1.19
C VAL A 31 6.13 12.93 -1.51
N ARG A 32 5.00 12.88 -0.81
CA ARG A 32 3.95 13.92 -0.81
C ARG A 32 3.47 14.42 -2.18
N LYS A 33 3.34 13.54 -3.18
CA LYS A 33 2.92 13.90 -4.55
C LYS A 33 1.78 13.02 -5.04
N PHE A 34 0.60 13.63 -5.20
CA PHE A 34 -0.61 12.92 -5.64
C PHE A 34 -0.52 12.41 -7.08
N GLU A 35 0.13 13.16 -7.96
CA GLU A 35 0.34 12.77 -9.36
C GLU A 35 1.17 11.48 -9.48
N GLU A 36 2.09 11.23 -8.55
CA GLU A 36 2.87 9.97 -8.52
C GLU A 36 1.99 8.78 -8.09
N ILE A 37 1.02 8.99 -7.19
CA ILE A 37 0.02 7.96 -6.84
C ILE A 37 -0.85 7.62 -8.05
N GLU A 38 -1.35 8.63 -8.76
CA GLU A 38 -2.10 8.43 -10.01
C GLU A 38 -1.26 7.70 -11.05
N SER A 39 -0.01 8.13 -11.24
CA SER A 39 0.92 7.54 -12.20
C SER A 39 1.18 6.07 -11.89
N LEU A 40 1.33 5.68 -10.61
CA LEU A 40 1.50 4.28 -10.20
C LEU A 40 0.27 3.43 -10.54
N ILE A 41 -0.94 3.92 -10.22
CA ILE A 41 -2.18 3.21 -10.52
C ILE A 41 -2.38 3.06 -12.04
N ALA A 42 -2.13 4.12 -12.80
CA ALA A 42 -2.24 4.11 -14.25
C ALA A 42 -1.20 3.19 -14.91
N PHE A 43 0.06 3.27 -14.47
CA PHE A 43 1.17 2.50 -15.04
C PHE A 43 1.02 1.00 -14.80
N TYR A 44 0.74 0.59 -13.56
CA TYR A 44 0.62 -0.83 -13.22
C TYR A 44 -0.74 -1.43 -13.59
N SER A 45 -1.76 -0.59 -13.80
CA SER A 45 -3.14 -1.01 -14.12
C SER A 45 -3.58 -2.22 -13.26
N PRO A 46 -3.59 -2.07 -11.92
CA PRO A 46 -3.84 -3.19 -11.02
C PRO A 46 -5.28 -3.70 -11.16
N HIS A 47 -5.48 -4.98 -10.87
CA HIS A 47 -6.84 -5.52 -10.74
C HIS A 47 -7.44 -5.14 -9.38
N ILE A 48 -6.57 -5.00 -8.37
CA ILE A 48 -6.94 -4.55 -7.03
C ILE A 48 -5.87 -3.66 -6.43
N VAL A 49 -6.31 -2.62 -5.73
CA VAL A 49 -5.48 -1.81 -4.85
C VAL A 49 -5.75 -2.16 -3.38
N VAL A 50 -4.73 -2.47 -2.61
CA VAL A 50 -4.85 -2.65 -1.15
C VAL A 50 -4.19 -1.47 -0.45
N TYR A 51 -4.77 -0.97 0.65
CA TYR A 51 -4.16 0.17 1.34
C TYR A 51 -4.35 0.12 2.86
N GLU A 52 -3.38 0.67 3.59
CA GLU A 52 -3.48 0.83 5.04
C GLU A 52 -4.57 1.84 5.42
N ALA A 53 -5.43 1.47 6.37
CA ALA A 53 -6.46 2.32 6.94
C ALA A 53 -5.86 3.36 7.89
N PHE A 54 -6.22 4.63 7.70
CA PHE A 54 -5.90 5.66 8.69
C PHE A 54 -6.93 5.64 9.84
N ARG A 55 -6.45 5.52 11.08
CA ARG A 55 -7.28 5.62 12.29
C ARG A 55 -6.66 6.63 13.25
N LEU A 56 -7.40 7.70 13.56
CA LEU A 56 -7.00 8.67 14.58
C LEU A 56 -7.35 8.14 15.98
N TYR A 57 -6.33 7.78 16.76
CA TYR A 57 -6.52 7.36 18.14
C TYR A 57 -6.64 8.56 19.08
N PRO A 58 -7.50 8.50 20.13
CA PRO A 58 -7.70 9.63 21.04
C PRO A 58 -6.41 10.21 21.62
N GLY A 59 -5.46 9.36 22.01
CA GLY A 59 -4.17 9.79 22.57
C GLY A 59 -3.25 10.52 21.59
N LYS A 60 -3.53 10.48 20.29
CA LYS A 60 -2.78 11.19 19.23
C LYS A 60 -3.52 12.41 18.67
N ALA A 61 -4.78 12.62 19.07
CA ALA A 61 -5.62 13.70 18.53
C ALA A 61 -4.99 15.09 18.72
N THR A 62 -4.49 15.39 19.92
CA THR A 62 -3.89 16.70 20.22
C THR A 62 -2.61 16.94 19.40
N SER A 63 -1.78 15.92 19.19
CA SER A 63 -0.58 16.03 18.35
C SER A 63 -0.88 16.22 16.86
N MET A 64 -2.11 15.99 16.44
CA MET A 64 -2.57 16.15 15.05
C MET A 64 -3.35 17.46 14.84
N ALA A 65 -3.39 18.34 15.85
CA ALA A 65 -3.93 19.68 15.66
C ALA A 65 -3.17 20.39 14.52
N TRP A 66 -3.93 20.95 13.57
CA TRP A 66 -3.41 21.62 12.37
C TRP A 66 -2.66 20.72 11.37
N ASN A 67 -2.72 19.39 11.54
CA ASN A 67 -2.25 18.46 10.52
C ASN A 67 -3.19 18.52 9.31
N ASP A 68 -2.63 18.46 8.11
CA ASP A 68 -3.41 18.43 6.87
C ASP A 68 -4.06 17.06 6.60
N PHE A 69 -3.72 16.06 7.41
CA PHE A 69 -4.13 14.67 7.26
C PHE A 69 -3.77 14.14 5.87
N TYR A 70 -2.54 14.40 5.41
CA TYR A 70 -2.04 13.91 4.12
C TYR A 70 -2.36 12.42 3.84
N PRO A 71 -2.18 11.47 4.78
CA PRO A 71 -2.61 10.07 4.59
C PRO A 71 -4.07 9.90 4.20
N VAL A 72 -4.97 10.68 4.81
CA VAL A 72 -6.41 10.64 4.53
C VAL A 72 -6.69 11.16 3.11
N GLN A 73 -5.96 12.19 2.68
CA GLN A 73 -6.05 12.71 1.31
C GLN A 73 -5.59 11.66 0.28
N VAL A 74 -4.48 10.97 0.54
CA VAL A 74 -3.99 9.87 -0.30
C VAL A 74 -5.03 8.75 -0.40
N ILE A 75 -5.63 8.33 0.72
CA ILE A 75 -6.72 7.34 0.72
C ILE A 75 -7.89 7.81 -0.14
N GLY A 76 -8.29 9.08 -0.01
CA GLY A 76 -9.35 9.66 -0.84
C GLY A 76 -9.03 9.57 -2.33
N ILE A 77 -7.79 9.87 -2.73
CA ILE A 77 -7.32 9.80 -4.12
C ILE A 77 -7.30 8.36 -4.62
N ILE A 78 -6.78 7.42 -3.83
CA ILE A 78 -6.77 5.99 -4.18
C ILE A 78 -8.20 5.52 -4.47
N LYS A 79 -9.14 5.79 -3.56
CA LYS A 79 -10.54 5.39 -3.73
C LYS A 79 -11.16 6.01 -4.97
N PHE A 80 -10.99 7.32 -5.16
CA PHE A 80 -11.51 8.04 -6.32
C PHE A 80 -10.97 7.45 -7.64
N LEU A 81 -9.66 7.24 -7.73
CA LEU A 81 -9.02 6.69 -8.94
C LEU A 81 -9.47 5.25 -9.21
N CYS A 82 -9.62 4.44 -8.17
CA CYS A 82 -10.10 3.07 -8.31
C CYS A 82 -11.55 3.03 -8.79
N GLU A 83 -12.45 3.82 -8.19
CA GLU A 83 -13.85 3.93 -8.61
C GLU A 83 -13.96 4.45 -10.05
N LYS A 84 -13.21 5.50 -10.39
CA LYS A 84 -13.16 6.06 -11.75
C LYS A 84 -12.70 5.05 -12.79
N SER A 85 -11.81 4.13 -12.42
CA SER A 85 -11.18 3.16 -13.33
C SER A 85 -11.80 1.76 -13.27
N GLY A 86 -12.81 1.54 -12.43
CA GLY A 86 -13.38 0.21 -12.19
C GLY A 86 -12.41 -0.79 -11.55
N ILE A 87 -11.40 -0.30 -10.84
CA ILE A 87 -10.40 -1.11 -10.12
C ILE A 87 -10.95 -1.45 -8.74
N GLN A 88 -10.81 -2.70 -8.30
CA GLN A 88 -11.21 -3.09 -6.96
C GLN A 88 -10.27 -2.47 -5.92
N TYR A 89 -10.77 -2.19 -4.71
CA TYR A 89 -9.91 -1.78 -3.63
C TYR A 89 -10.32 -2.37 -2.29
N GLU A 90 -9.33 -2.61 -1.42
CA GLU A 90 -9.53 -3.17 -0.08
C GLU A 90 -8.73 -2.37 0.96
N GLU A 91 -9.44 -1.92 2.00
CA GLU A 91 -8.85 -1.27 3.15
C GLU A 91 -8.36 -2.31 4.17
N GLN A 92 -7.15 -2.11 4.69
CA GLN A 92 -6.51 -3.02 5.63
C GLN A 92 -6.04 -2.28 6.89
N ALA A 93 -6.37 -2.79 8.09
CA ALA A 93 -5.92 -2.15 9.32
C ALA A 93 -4.40 -2.31 9.54
N ALA A 94 -3.72 -1.33 10.13
CA ALA A 94 -2.29 -1.39 10.45
C ALA A 94 -1.84 -2.71 11.13
N SER A 95 -2.68 -3.25 12.02
CA SER A 95 -2.41 -4.48 12.79
C SER A 95 -2.28 -5.74 11.94
N ILE A 96 -2.84 -5.75 10.73
CA ILE A 96 -2.85 -6.95 9.87
C ILE A 96 -1.44 -7.32 9.38
N LYS A 97 -0.50 -6.38 9.38
CA LYS A 97 0.91 -6.60 9.00
C LYS A 97 1.56 -7.74 9.80
N ALA A 98 1.15 -7.93 11.06
CA ALA A 98 1.62 -9.02 11.91
C ALA A 98 1.24 -10.42 11.37
N PHE A 99 0.17 -10.51 10.57
CA PHE A 99 -0.33 -11.76 9.99
C PHE A 99 0.10 -11.98 8.53
N SER A 100 0.94 -11.10 7.98
CA SER A 100 1.47 -11.19 6.60
C SER A 100 2.38 -12.41 6.35
N GLY A 101 2.84 -13.08 7.41
CA GLY A 101 3.91 -14.07 7.33
C GLY A 101 5.31 -13.46 7.21
N GLY A 102 5.45 -12.17 7.50
CA GLY A 102 6.73 -11.48 7.63
C GLY A 102 7.45 -11.21 6.31
N ILE A 103 8.69 -10.73 6.40
CA ILE A 103 9.57 -10.50 5.26
C ILE A 103 10.03 -11.84 4.68
N ASP A 104 10.19 -11.93 3.36
CA ASP A 104 10.78 -13.10 2.69
C ASP A 104 11.97 -12.72 1.80
N ASP A 105 12.58 -13.73 1.19
CA ASP A 105 13.74 -13.61 0.30
C ASP A 105 13.59 -12.57 -0.81
N ARG A 106 12.38 -12.34 -1.32
CA ARG A 106 12.14 -11.36 -2.39
C ARG A 106 12.46 -9.96 -1.89
N TRP A 107 11.94 -9.60 -0.72
CA TRP A 107 12.23 -8.33 -0.09
C TRP A 107 13.69 -8.23 0.38
N VAL A 108 14.27 -9.31 0.90
CA VAL A 108 15.68 -9.29 1.35
C VAL A 108 16.62 -9.02 0.16
N LYS A 109 16.39 -9.70 -0.96
CA LYS A 109 17.20 -9.56 -2.19
C LYS A 109 16.86 -8.29 -2.99
N TYR A 110 15.70 -7.69 -2.74
CA TYR A 110 15.30 -6.44 -3.38
C TYR A 110 16.28 -5.31 -3.05
N LYS A 111 16.93 -4.79 -4.09
CA LYS A 111 17.82 -3.64 -4.04
C LYS A 111 17.18 -2.52 -4.84
N ALA A 112 16.63 -1.54 -4.13
CA ALA A 112 16.13 -0.31 -4.72
C ALA A 112 16.58 0.87 -3.83
N PRO A 113 16.88 2.03 -4.43
CA PRO A 113 17.22 3.24 -3.67
C PRO A 113 16.08 3.64 -2.72
N ASP A 114 14.82 3.35 -3.10
CA ASP A 114 13.62 3.74 -2.35
C ASP A 114 13.06 2.62 -1.44
N LYS A 115 13.94 1.68 -1.05
CA LYS A 115 13.65 0.67 -0.04
C LYS A 115 13.68 1.31 1.34
N THR A 116 12.51 1.59 1.90
CA THR A 116 12.30 2.30 3.16
C THR A 116 11.44 1.46 4.10
N GLU A 117 11.19 1.96 5.31
CA GLU A 117 10.21 1.38 6.22
C GLU A 117 8.78 1.45 5.64
N HIS A 118 8.43 2.53 4.95
CA HIS A 118 7.12 2.67 4.30
C HIS A 118 6.92 1.65 3.17
N SER A 119 7.92 1.48 2.29
CA SER A 119 7.80 0.50 1.21
C SER A 119 7.80 -0.94 1.72
N LYS A 120 8.44 -1.19 2.87
CA LYS A 120 8.35 -2.47 3.59
C LYS A 120 6.94 -2.71 4.11
N ASP A 121 6.30 -1.70 4.69
CA ASP A 121 4.96 -1.83 5.25
C ASP A 121 3.92 -2.06 4.15
N ALA A 122 4.01 -1.33 3.04
CA ALA A 122 3.22 -1.61 1.84
C ALA A 122 3.41 -3.06 1.34
N TYR A 123 4.64 -3.59 1.37
CA TYR A 123 4.91 -4.99 1.03
C TYR A 123 4.23 -5.98 2.00
N LEU A 124 4.20 -5.68 3.30
CA LEU A 124 3.53 -6.54 4.29
C LEU A 124 2.01 -6.56 4.08
N HIS A 125 1.40 -5.43 3.71
CA HIS A 125 -0.01 -5.36 3.30
C HIS A 125 -0.28 -6.24 2.05
N LEU A 126 0.57 -6.11 1.03
CA LEU A 126 0.50 -6.95 -0.17
C LEU A 126 0.59 -8.44 0.18
N LYS A 127 1.53 -8.83 1.05
CA LYS A 127 1.70 -10.22 1.49
C LYS A 127 0.50 -10.74 2.27
N TYR A 128 -0.09 -9.93 3.14
CA TYR A 128 -1.29 -10.31 3.87
C TYR A 128 -2.44 -10.59 2.91
N TYR A 129 -2.69 -9.70 1.95
CA TYR A 129 -3.75 -9.91 0.94
C TYR A 129 -3.57 -11.21 0.16
N LEU A 130 -2.35 -11.51 -0.29
CA LEU A 130 -2.02 -12.77 -0.96
C LEU A 130 -2.26 -14.00 -0.09
N ARG A 131 -2.04 -13.89 1.23
CA ARG A 131 -2.25 -15.01 2.16
C ARG A 131 -3.73 -15.23 2.42
N ALA A 132 -4.49 -14.16 2.64
CA ALA A 132 -5.92 -14.20 2.85
C ALA A 132 -6.65 -14.80 1.62
N THR A 133 -6.28 -14.36 0.42
CA THR A 133 -6.90 -14.85 -0.84
C THR A 133 -6.53 -16.27 -1.23
N LYS A 134 -5.41 -16.81 -0.73
CA LYS A 134 -5.01 -18.22 -0.96
C LYS A 134 -5.68 -19.21 -0.02
N THR A 135 -6.36 -18.74 1.01
CA THR A 135 -7.03 -19.62 1.99
C THR A 135 -8.52 -19.64 1.65
N PRO A 136 -9.04 -20.71 1.01
CA PRO A 136 -10.49 -20.83 0.86
C PRO A 136 -11.11 -20.96 2.26
N HIS A 137 -12.01 -20.05 2.59
CA HIS A 137 -12.95 -20.23 3.70
C HIS A 137 -13.97 -21.30 3.33
#